data_AF-A0A7V9GBD3-F1
#
_entry.id   AF-A0A7V9GBD3-F1
#
_cell.length_a   1.000
_cell.length_b   1.000
_cell.length_c   1.000
_cell.angle_alpha   90.00
_cell.angle_beta   90.00
_cell.angle_gamma   90.00
#
_symmetry.space_group_name_H-M   'P 1'
#
loop_
_entity.id
_entity.type
_entity.pdbx_description
1 polymer ?
#
loop_
_entity_poly.entity_id
_entity_poly.type
_entity_poly.pdbx_seq_one_letter_code
_entity_poly.pdbx_strand_id
1 'polypeptide(L)' 'GAVVVQGSRQITRGFGKENGLSIYAPVIVKYRDEKTDASTKLEDYLR' A
#
# COMPACT_ATOMS: atom_id res chain seq x y z
N GLY A 1 -4.93 -0.99 -10.99
CA GLY A 1 -4.18 -1.88 -10.06
C GLY A 1 -3.82 -1.15 -8.76
N ALA A 2 -3.60 -1.85 -7.65
CA ALA A 2 -3.29 -1.22 -6.36
C ALA A 2 -1.81 -0.84 -6.23
N VAL A 3 -1.52 0.31 -5.62
CA VAL A 3 -0.17 0.69 -5.21
C VAL A 3 -0.01 0.33 -3.73
N VAL A 4 0.92 -0.60 -3.47
CA VAL A 4 1.14 -1.19 -2.15
C VAL A 4 2.53 -0.79 -1.66
N VAL A 5 2.63 -0.41 -0.39
CA VAL A 5 3.89 -0.06 0.28
C VAL A 5 4.08 -0.87 1.56
N GLN A 6 5.32 -0.92 2.05
CA GLN A 6 5.63 -1.51 3.34
C GLN A 6 4.93 -0.72 4.45
N GLY A 7 4.32 -1.43 5.39
CA GLY A 7 3.62 -0.80 6.51
C GLY A 7 3.44 -1.74 7.68
N SER A 8 2.75 -1.25 8.69
CA SER A 8 2.47 -1.98 9.92
C SER A 8 1.07 -1.66 10.44
N ARG A 9 0.43 -2.66 11.02
CA ARG A 9 -0.86 -2.53 11.69
C ARG A 9 -0.69 -2.71 13.19
N GLN A 10 -1.14 -1.73 13.95
CA GLN A 10 -1.08 -1.77 15.41
C GLN A 10 -2.00 -2.86 15.98
N ILE A 11 -1.51 -3.57 17.01
CA ILE A 11 -2.35 -4.51 17.77
C ILE A 11 -3.28 -3.71 18.68
N THR A 12 -4.59 -3.96 18.58
CA THR A 12 -5.62 -3.17 19.27
C THR A 12 -6.15 -3.81 20.55
N ARG A 13 -5.66 -4.99 20.94
CA ARG A 13 -6.13 -5.73 22.13
C ARG A 13 -5.02 -6.52 22.82
N GLY A 14 -5.19 -6.73 24.12
CA GLY A 14 -4.30 -7.55 24.96
C GLY A 14 -2.88 -7.00 25.07
N PHE A 15 -1.94 -7.89 25.39
CA PHE A 15 -0.52 -7.61 25.60
C PHE A 15 0.11 -6.74 24.50
N GLY A 16 -0.24 -7.00 23.24
CA GLY A 16 0.31 -6.24 22.11
C GLY A 16 -0.10 -4.77 22.10
N LYS A 17 -1.32 -4.44 22.56
CA LYS A 17 -1.73 -3.04 22.71
C LYS A 17 -0.96 -2.35 23.84
N GLU A 18 -0.84 -3.04 24.98
CA GLU A 18 -0.18 -2.52 26.19
C GLU A 18 1.31 -2.25 25.96
N ASN A 19 1.95 -3.03 25.09
CA ASN A 19 3.38 -2.92 24.77
C ASN A 19 3.66 -2.19 23.45
N GLY A 20 2.65 -1.54 22.84
CA GLY A 20 2.83 -0.76 21.61
C GLY A 20 3.26 -1.59 20.39
N LEU A 21 2.96 -2.90 20.39
CA LEU A 21 3.38 -3.80 19.34
C LEU A 21 2.55 -3.61 18.07
N SER A 22 3.23 -3.78 16.94
CA SER A 22 2.64 -3.73 15.60
C SER A 22 3.06 -4.94 14.78
N ILE A 23 2.16 -5.38 13.90
CA ILE A 23 2.41 -6.49 12.98
C ILE A 23 2.72 -5.89 11.62
N TYR A 24 3.73 -6.43 10.93
CA TYR A 24 4.01 -6.06 9.54
C TYR A 24 2.78 -6.33 8.67
N ALA A 25 2.31 -5.30 7.97
CA ALA A 25 1.11 -5.35 7.16
C ALA A 25 1.25 -4.38 5.97
N PRO A 26 1.31 -4.88 4.73
CA PRO A 26 1.41 -4.00 3.56
C PRO A 26 0.15 -3.12 3.43
N VAL A 27 0.35 -1.86 3.03
CA VAL A 27 -0.71 -0.84 2.99
C VAL A 27 -0.97 -0.42 1.55
N ILE A 28 -2.24 -0.42 1.16
CA ILE A 28 -2.68 0.14 -0.13
C ILE A 28 -2.80 1.66 0.04
N VAL A 29 -1.96 2.42 -0.65
CA VAL A 29 -1.95 3.90 -0.56
C VAL A 29 -2.83 4.55 -1.61
N LYS A 30 -3.03 3.87 -2.74
CA LYS A 30 -3.97 4.27 -3.78
C LYS A 30 -4.33 3.12 -4.69
N TYR A 31 -5.49 3.22 -5.32
CA TYR A 31 -5.85 2.41 -6.48
C TYR A 31 -5.55 3.22 -7.74
N ARG A 32 -4.81 2.64 -8.68
CA ARG A 32 -4.68 3.20 -10.03
C ARG A 32 -5.95 2.90 -10.79
N ASP A 33 -6.52 3.94 -11.39
CA ASP A 33 -7.54 3.79 -12.42
C ASP A 33 -6.91 3.30 -13.74
N GLU A 34 -7.76 2.77 -14.63
CA GLU A 34 -7.32 2.20 -15.91
C GLU A 34 -6.75 3.28 -16.86
N LYS A 35 -7.19 4.54 -16.74
CA LYS A 35 -6.70 5.66 -17.55
C LYS A 35 -5.26 6.05 -17.19
N THR A 36 -4.91 6.07 -15.91
CA THR A 36 -3.56 6.42 -15.43
C THR A 36 -2.54 5.33 -15.78
N ASP A 37 -2.96 4.06 -15.75
CA ASP A 37 -2.10 2.93 -16.14
C ASP A 37 -1.81 2.93 -17.65
N ALA A 38 -2.80 3.26 -18.48
CA ALA A 38 -2.65 3.38 -19.93
C ALA A 38 -1.75 4.56 -20.35
N SER A 39 -1.90 5.73 -19.72
CA SER A 39 -1.04 6.89 -20.02
C SER A 39 0.42 6.65 -19.63
N THR A 40 0.69 5.98 -18.50
CA THR A 40 2.06 5.65 -18.08
C THR A 40 2.73 4.69 -19.07
N LYS A 41 2.00 3.66 -19.52
CA LYS A 41 2.51 2.70 -20.52
C LYS A 41 2.76 3.36 -21.88
N LEU A 42 1.90 4.28 -22.30
CA LEU A 42 2.10 5.00 -23.56
C LEU A 42 3.37 5.87 -23.52
N GLU A 43 3.66 6.50 -22.38
CA GLU A 43 4.91 7.25 -22.20
C GLU A 43 6.14 6.34 -22.27
N ASP A 44 6.09 5.16 -21.63
CA ASP A 44 7.18 4.17 -21.70
C ASP A 44 7.39 3.62 -23.12
N TYR A 45 6.34 3.52 -23.95
CA TYR A 45 6.45 3.09 -25.35
C TYR A 45 6.97 4.18 -26.31
N LEU A 46 6.76 5.44 -25.98
CA LEU A 46 7.14 6.60 -26.81
C LEU A 46 8.53 7.15 -26.47
N ARG A 47 9.22 6.54 -25.49
CA ARG A 47 10.57 6.89 -25.06
C ARG A 47 11.57 5.81 -25.48
#